data_AF-A0A174KS62-F1
#
_entry.id   AF-A0A174KS62-F1
#
_cell.length_a   1.000
_cell.length_b   1.000
_cell.length_c   1.000
_cell.angle_alpha   90.00
_cell.angle_beta   90.00
_cell.angle_gamma   90.00
#
_symmetry.space_group_name_H-M   'P 1'
#
loop_
_entity.id
_entity.type
_entity.pdbx_description
1 polymer ?
#
loop_
_entity_poly.entity_id
_entity_poly.type
_entity_poly.pdbx_seq_one_letter_code
_entity_poly.pdbx_strand_id
1 'polypeptide(L)'
;MKEIVEKKEVEELLGCEITDEQFEEALKYARHKQEYIYQRERRQVVLQHWYLVKLTEEYVRSLAFSKFTMDLCRTLRDMEKEHSIRNQSAPTDNHIVAVPAL
;
A
#
# COMPACT_ATOMS: atom_id res chain seq x y z
N MET A 1 -32.83 3.23 7.93
CA MET A 1 -31.51 3.49 7.28
C MET A 1 -30.73 2.19 7.38
N LYS A 2 -30.03 1.76 6.32
CA LYS A 2 -29.05 0.68 6.49
C LYS A 2 -27.98 1.21 7.44
N GLU A 3 -27.70 0.43 8.48
CA GLU A 3 -26.75 0.78 9.54
C GLU A 3 -25.37 0.17 9.27
N ILE A 4 -25.31 -0.79 8.35
CA ILE A 4 -24.13 -1.56 7.99
C ILE A 4 -23.81 -1.30 6.52
N VAL A 5 -22.57 -0.87 6.25
CA VAL A 5 -22.00 -0.79 4.90
C VAL A 5 -21.70 -2.21 4.42
N GLU A 6 -22.17 -2.53 3.22
CA GLU A 6 -21.89 -3.79 2.55
C GLU A 6 -20.70 -3.64 1.60
N LYS A 7 -19.86 -4.68 1.51
CA LYS A 7 -18.70 -4.70 0.59
C LYS A 7 -19.09 -4.37 -0.84
N LYS A 8 -20.22 -4.94 -1.29
CA LYS A 8 -20.75 -4.76 -2.63
C LYS A 8 -21.01 -3.29 -2.98
N GLU A 9 -21.48 -2.48 -2.02
CA GLU A 9 -21.70 -1.04 -2.25
C GLU A 9 -20.39 -0.31 -2.55
N VAL A 10 -19.30 -0.76 -1.92
CA VAL A 10 -17.96 -0.20 -2.14
C VAL A 10 -17.39 -0.69 -3.47
N GLU A 11 -17.54 -1.97 -3.80
CA GLU A 11 -17.13 -2.55 -5.09
C GLU A 11 -17.85 -1.90 -6.27
N GLU A 12 -19.15 -1.60 -6.13
CA GLU A 12 -19.94 -0.89 -7.15
C GLU A 12 -19.38 0.53 -7.42
N LEU A 13 -18.90 1.23 -6.39
CA LEU A 13 -18.25 2.54 -6.55
C LEU A 13 -16.83 2.44 -7.11
N LEU A 14 -16.10 1.37 -6.76
CA LEU A 14 -14.74 1.14 -7.23
C LEU A 14 -14.72 0.66 -8.69
N GLY A 15 -15.74 -0.06 -9.14
CA GLY A 15 -15.77 -0.74 -10.43
C GLY A 15 -14.90 -2.02 -10.46
N CYS A 16 -14.49 -2.53 -9.31
CA CYS A 16 -13.74 -3.77 -9.18
C CYS A 16 -14.08 -4.50 -7.87
N GLU A 17 -13.83 -5.82 -7.85
CA GLU A 17 -13.96 -6.65 -6.66
C GLU A 17 -12.77 -6.44 -5.71
N ILE A 18 -13.02 -6.56 -4.41
CA ILE A 18 -12.00 -6.43 -3.36
C ILE A 18 -12.08 -7.59 -2.38
N THR A 19 -10.97 -7.86 -1.70
CA THR A 19 -10.96 -8.89 -0.65
C THR A 19 -11.71 -8.41 0.59
N ASP A 20 -12.22 -9.35 1.37
CA ASP A 20 -12.90 -9.03 2.63
C ASP A 20 -11.93 -8.31 3.60
N GLU A 21 -10.66 -8.69 3.59
CA GLU A 21 -9.61 -8.06 4.41
C GLU A 21 -9.38 -6.59 4.01
N GLN A 22 -9.31 -6.28 2.71
CA GLN A 22 -9.20 -4.90 2.21
C GLN A 22 -10.42 -4.07 2.61
N PHE A 23 -11.61 -4.66 2.51
CA PHE A 23 -12.85 -4.01 2.89
C PHE A 23 -12.92 -3.73 4.39
N GLU A 24 -12.65 -4.72 5.23
CA GLU A 24 -12.70 -4.61 6.69
C GLU A 24 -11.70 -3.58 7.22
N GLU A 25 -10.46 -3.61 6.72
CA GLU A 25 -9.44 -2.65 7.10
C GLU A 25 -9.85 -1.21 6.71
N ALA A 26 -10.31 -1.02 5.46
CA ALA A 26 -10.76 0.28 4.99
C ALA A 26 -11.96 0.79 5.77
N LEU A 27 -12.94 -0.06 6.06
CA LEU A 27 -14.15 0.31 6.81
C LEU A 27 -13.81 0.72 8.25
N LYS A 28 -12.84 0.04 8.89
CA LYS A 28 -12.35 0.43 10.21
C LYS A 28 -11.80 1.85 10.20
N TYR A 29 -10.90 2.18 9.27
CA TYR A 29 -10.35 3.54 9.16
C TYR A 29 -11.41 4.57 8.78
N ALA A 30 -12.34 4.21 7.88
CA ALA A 30 -13.44 5.07 7.47
C ALA A 30 -14.34 5.46 8.66
N ARG A 31 -14.68 4.51 9.55
CA ARG A 31 -15.46 4.78 10.78
C ARG A 31 -14.74 5.75 11.71
N HIS A 32 -13.46 5.52 11.99
CA HIS A 32 -12.67 6.43 12.82
C HIS A 32 -12.61 7.85 12.22
N LYS A 33 -12.45 7.95 10.90
CA LYS A 33 -12.43 9.25 10.20
C LYS A 33 -13.80 9.92 10.23
N GLN A 34 -14.89 9.18 10.01
CA GLN A 34 -16.26 9.70 10.07
C GLN A 34 -16.56 10.28 11.46
N GLU A 35 -16.21 9.53 12.51
CA GLU A 35 -16.38 9.97 13.90
C GLU A 35 -15.58 11.26 14.17
N TYR A 36 -14.30 11.28 13.78
CA TYR A 36 -13.45 12.45 13.94
C TYR A 36 -14.00 13.70 13.23
N ILE A 37 -14.47 13.55 11.98
CA ILE A 37 -15.08 14.65 11.22
C ILE A 37 -16.35 15.13 11.92
N TYR A 38 -17.22 14.22 12.35
CA TYR A 38 -18.46 14.60 13.03
C TYR A 38 -18.20 15.33 14.35
N GLN A 39 -17.22 14.88 15.14
CA GLN A 39 -16.85 15.53 16.39
C GLN A 39 -16.41 17.00 16.17
N ARG A 40 -15.71 17.29 15.06
CA ARG A 40 -15.24 18.64 14.72
C ARG A 40 -16.29 19.52 14.05
N GLU A 41 -17.00 19.00 13.06
CA GLU A 41 -17.89 19.81 12.22
C GLU A 41 -19.33 19.81 12.71
N ARG A 42 -19.75 18.80 13.49
CA ARG A 42 -21.13 18.61 13.99
C ARG A 42 -22.21 18.59 12.90
N ARG A 43 -21.81 18.33 11.65
CA ARG A 43 -22.73 18.26 10.49
C ARG A 43 -23.39 16.88 10.43
N GLN A 44 -24.72 16.85 10.47
CA GLN A 44 -25.49 15.61 10.42
C GLN A 44 -25.27 14.79 9.14
N VAL A 45 -24.94 15.44 8.03
CA VAL A 45 -24.64 14.76 6.76
C VAL A 45 -23.49 13.76 6.87
N VAL A 46 -22.54 14.00 7.78
CA VAL A 46 -21.37 13.13 7.99
C VAL A 46 -21.80 11.75 8.50
N LEU A 47 -22.91 11.66 9.24
CA LEU A 47 -23.41 10.40 9.80
C LEU A 47 -24.28 9.60 8.81
N GLN A 48 -24.50 10.11 7.59
CA GLN A 48 -25.30 9.39 6.61
C GLN A 48 -24.54 8.19 6.03
N HIS A 49 -25.29 7.12 5.75
CA HIS A 49 -24.77 5.85 5.21
C HIS A 49 -23.85 6.05 3.99
N TRP A 50 -24.31 6.82 3.00
CA TRP A 50 -23.54 7.08 1.78
C TRP A 50 -22.17 7.71 2.06
N TYR A 51 -22.05 8.49 3.13
CA TYR A 51 -20.80 9.13 3.53
C TYR A 51 -19.78 8.09 4.00
N LEU A 52 -20.22 7.11 4.79
CA LEU A 52 -19.37 6.01 5.23
C LEU A 52 -18.97 5.09 4.06
N VAL A 53 -19.89 4.81 3.14
CA VAL A 53 -19.59 4.05 1.90
C VAL A 53 -18.49 4.77 1.10
N LYS A 54 -18.64 6.07 0.88
CA LYS A 54 -17.64 6.91 0.18
C LYS A 54 -16.30 6.98 0.89
N LEU A 55 -16.29 7.12 2.22
CA LEU A 55 -15.03 7.07 2.97
C LEU A 55 -14.35 5.70 2.86
N THR A 56 -15.12 4.62 2.89
CA THR A 56 -14.57 3.26 2.78
C THR A 56 -13.93 3.04 1.41
N GLU A 57 -14.60 3.42 0.33
CA GLU A 57 -14.05 3.42 -1.03
C GLU A 57 -12.70 4.17 -1.12
N GLU A 58 -12.63 5.39 -0.59
CA GLU A 58 -11.40 6.19 -0.59
C GLU A 58 -10.26 5.52 0.19
N TYR A 59 -10.57 4.87 1.31
CA TYR A 59 -9.57 4.11 2.08
C TYR A 59 -9.10 2.86 1.35
N VAL A 60 -9.97 2.13 0.65
CA VAL A 60 -9.55 0.98 -0.17
C VAL A 60 -8.51 1.43 -1.21
N ARG A 61 -8.78 2.52 -1.94
CA ARG A 61 -7.82 3.07 -2.92
C ARG A 61 -6.50 3.47 -2.27
N SER A 62 -6.58 4.18 -1.15
CA SER A 62 -5.41 4.70 -0.44
C SER A 62 -4.53 3.57 0.10
N LEU A 63 -5.13 2.53 0.68
CA LEU A 63 -4.43 1.36 1.20
C LEU A 63 -3.81 0.54 0.07
N ALA A 64 -4.54 0.33 -1.03
CA ALA A 64 -4.01 -0.37 -2.20
C ALA A 64 -2.80 0.35 -2.79
N PHE A 65 -2.88 1.69 -2.94
CA PHE A 65 -1.76 2.49 -3.42
C PHE A 65 -0.57 2.48 -2.45
N SER A 66 -0.83 2.60 -1.14
CA SER A 66 0.20 2.51 -0.10
C SER A 66 0.93 1.16 -0.15
N LYS A 67 0.18 0.05 -0.21
CA LYS A 67 0.76 -1.29 -0.32
C LYS A 67 1.59 -1.44 -1.59
N PHE A 68 1.03 -1.06 -2.74
CA PHE A 68 1.74 -1.11 -4.03
C PHE A 68 3.08 -0.35 -3.99
N THR A 69 3.07 0.89 -3.47
CA THR A 69 4.29 1.70 -3.38
C THR A 69 5.31 1.13 -2.40
N MET A 70 4.86 0.61 -1.25
CA MET A 70 5.73 -0.07 -0.29
C MET A 70 6.38 -1.32 -0.87
N ASP A 71 5.61 -2.13 -1.60
CA ASP A 71 6.08 -3.35 -2.24
C ASP A 71 7.10 -3.03 -3.34
N LEU A 72 6.80 -2.05 -4.21
CA LEU A 72 7.72 -1.58 -5.24
C LEU A 72 9.06 -1.10 -4.64
N CYS A 73 9.00 -0.30 -3.58
CA CYS A 73 10.21 0.17 -2.89
C CYS A 73 11.02 -0.99 -2.29
N ARG A 74 10.34 -2.04 -1.80
CA ARG A 74 11.02 -3.23 -1.26
C ARG A 74 11.73 -3.99 -2.38
N THR A 75 11.06 -4.26 -3.49
CA THR A 75 11.64 -4.95 -4.65
C THR A 75 12.88 -4.22 -5.17
N LEU A 76 12.83 -2.90 -5.32
CA LEU A 76 13.98 -2.12 -5.79
C LEU A 76 15.18 -2.23 -4.85
N ARG A 77 14.97 -2.13 -3.54
CA ARG A 77 16.05 -2.28 -2.54
C ARG A 77 16.67 -3.66 -2.53
N ASP A 78 15.86 -4.71 -2.72
CA ASP A 78 16.37 -6.08 -2.71
C ASP A 78 17.20 -6.36 -3.98
N MET A 79 16.77 -5.85 -5.13
CA MET A 79 17.56 -5.88 -6.37
C MET A 79 18.90 -5.12 -6.24
N GLU A 80 18.89 -3.92 -5.63
CA GLU A 80 20.12 -3.14 -5.39
C GLU A 80 21.13 -3.90 -4.52
N LYS A 81 20.66 -4.64 -3.50
CA LYS A 81 21.51 -5.49 -2.66
C LYS A 81 22.11 -6.65 -3.44
N GLU A 82 21.31 -7.35 -4.25
CA GLU A 82 21.80 -8.45 -5.08
C GLU A 82 22.90 -7.99 -6.06
N HIS A 83 22.72 -6.83 -6.70
CA HIS A 83 23.74 -6.23 -7.58
C HIS A 83 25.01 -5.83 -6.82
N SER A 84 24.89 -5.35 -5.59
CA SER A 84 26.04 -4.96 -4.76
C SER A 84 26.90 -6.15 -4.33
N ILE A 85 26.28 -7.29 -3.99
CA ILE A 85 26.99 -8.52 -3.60
C ILE A 85 27.78 -9.08 -4.79
N ARG A 86 27.21 -9.06 -5.98
CA ARG A 86 27.84 -9.62 -7.19
C ARG A 86 29.04 -8.79 -7.66
N ASN A 87 29.08 -7.49 -7.39
CA ASN A 87 30.23 -6.63 -7.68
C ASN A 87 31.41 -6.84 -6.72
N GLN A 88 31.20 -7.40 -5.52
CA GLN A 88 32.28 -7.75 -4.59
C GLN A 88 32.95 -9.09 -4.93
N SER A 89 32.42 -9.83 -5.91
CA SER A 89 32.98 -11.10 -6.40
C SER A 89 33.93 -10.92 -7.58
N ALA A 90 34.26 -9.68 -7.98
CA ALA A 90 35.33 -9.45 -8.94
C ALA A 90 36.64 -9.99 -8.33
N PRO A 91 37.37 -10.89 -9.00
CA PRO A 91 38.62 -11.42 -8.46
C PRO A 91 39.60 -10.26 -8.30
N THR A 92 39.81 -9.82 -7.07
CA THR A 92 40.95 -8.98 -6.73
C THR A 92 42.19 -9.84 -6.84
N ASP A 93 43.15 -9.34 -7.62
CA ASP A 93 44.52 -9.85 -7.79
C ASP A 93 44.73 -11.11 -8.65
N ASN A 94 44.72 -10.90 -9.97
CA ASN A 94 45.66 -11.62 -10.83
C ASN A 94 47.03 -10.92 -10.71
N HIS A 95 47.89 -11.36 -9.79
CA HIS A 95 49.30 -10.97 -9.80
C HIS A 95 49.94 -11.54 -11.07
N ILE A 96 50.11 -10.73 -12.12
CA ILE A 96 50.89 -11.12 -13.29
C ILE A 96 52.36 -11.13 -12.86
N VAL A 97 52.90 -12.32 -12.60
CA VAL A 97 54.33 -12.52 -12.38
C VAL A 97 55.03 -12.39 -13.73
N ALA A 98 55.69 -11.25 -13.96
CA ALA A 98 56.58 -11.09 -15.10
C ALA A 98 57.83 -11.97 -14.87
N VAL A 99 57.97 -13.01 -15.69
CA VAL A 99 59.20 -13.84 -15.74
C VAL A 99 60.30 -13.01 -16.40
N PRO A 100 61.51 -12.90 -15.82
CA PRO A 100 62.61 -12.18 -16.46
C PRO A 100 63.05 -12.93 -17.71
N ALA A 101 63.21 -12.21 -18.82
CA ALA A 101 63.93 -12.72 -19.97
C ALA A 101 65.43 -12.80 -19.63
N LEU A 102 66.05 -13.93 -20.00
CA LEU A 102 67.46 -14.32 -19.79
C LEU A 102 68.47 -13.22 -20.16
#